data_AF-A0A919GPZ5-F1
#
_entry.id   AF-A0A919GPZ5-F1
#
_cell.length_a   1.000
_cell.length_b   1.000
_cell.length_c   1.000
_cell.angle_alpha   90.00
_cell.angle_beta   90.00
_cell.angle_gamma   90.00
#
_symmetry.space_group_name_H-M   'P 1'
#
loop_
_entity.id
_entity.type
_entity.pdbx_description
1 polymer ?
#
loop_
_entity_poly.entity_id
_entity_poly.type
_entity_poly.pdbx_seq_one_letter_code
_entity_poly.pdbx_strand_id
1 'polypeptide(L)' 'MREADGPVQVRAVGERLGLDPSVRGKLEPLRAKMTKLADRGWLHKRPDGRFIARS' A
#
# COMPACT_ATOMS: atom_id res chain seq x y z
N MET A 1 13.67 -10.34 5.58
CA MET A 1 13.72 -8.99 6.21
C MET A 1 12.44 -8.27 5.83
N ARG A 2 11.70 -7.69 6.79
CA ARG A 2 10.58 -6.78 6.48
C ARG A 2 11.20 -5.40 6.30
N GLU A 3 11.17 -4.85 5.09
CA GLU A 3 11.85 -3.57 4.77
C GLU A 3 11.07 -2.33 5.23
N ALA A 4 9.78 -2.49 5.56
CA ALA A 4 8.95 -1.39 6.03
C ALA A 4 8.98 -1.30 7.56
N ASP A 5 9.70 -0.31 8.09
CA ASP A 5 9.78 0.00 9.53
C ASP A 5 8.59 0.86 10.02
N GLY A 6 7.60 1.11 9.16
CA GLY A 6 6.46 1.96 9.48
C GLY A 6 5.33 1.96 8.44
N PRO A 7 4.30 2.81 8.62
CA PRO A 7 3.15 2.87 7.73
C PRO A 7 3.53 3.33 6.31
N VAL A 8 3.17 2.54 5.30
CA VAL A 8 3.49 2.80 3.90
C VAL A 8 2.30 3.36 3.11
N GLN A 9 2.58 4.23 2.14
CA GLN A 9 1.58 4.75 1.20
C GLN A 9 1.56 3.92 -0.09
N VAL A 10 0.38 3.86 -0.75
CA VAL A 10 0.22 3.21 -2.07
C VAL A 10 1.24 3.74 -3.08
N ARG A 11 1.52 5.05 -3.05
CA ARG A 11 2.50 5.69 -3.93
C ARG A 11 3.89 5.09 -3.77
N ALA A 12 4.37 4.97 -2.53
CA ALA A 12 5.71 4.44 -2.23
C ALA A 12 5.85 2.97 -2.63
N VAL A 13 4.78 2.18 -2.42
CA VAL A 13 4.72 0.79 -2.88
C VAL A 13 4.72 0.73 -4.41
N GLY A 14 3.95 1.59 -5.08
CA GLY A 14 3.90 1.66 -6.53
C GLY A 14 5.25 2.00 -7.15
N GLU A 15 5.95 2.99 -6.61
CA GLU A 15 7.29 3.38 -7.06
C GLU A 15 8.29 2.21 -6.92
N ARG A 16 8.28 1.51 -5.78
CA ARG A 16 9.10 0.31 -5.57
C ARG A 16 8.76 -0.84 -6.53
N LEU A 17 7.51 -0.92 -6.98
CA LEU A 17 7.05 -1.89 -7.97
C LEU A 17 7.24 -1.42 -9.42
N GLY A 18 7.88 -0.27 -9.66
CA GLY A 18 8.11 0.30 -10.99
C GLY A 18 6.86 0.90 -11.64
N LEU A 19 5.79 1.16 -10.87
CA LEU A 19 4.63 1.91 -11.34
C LEU A 19 4.96 3.39 -11.33
N ASP A 20 4.64 4.10 -12.40
CA ASP A 20 4.73 5.56 -12.40
C ASP A 20 3.69 6.15 -11.42
N PRO A 21 4.14 6.78 -10.32
CA PRO A 21 3.24 7.29 -9.29
C PRO A 21 2.49 8.56 -9.72
N SER A 22 2.93 9.20 -10.81
CA SER A 22 2.33 10.43 -11.34
C SER A 22 1.02 10.15 -12.09
N VAL A 23 0.87 8.95 -12.65
CA VAL A 23 -0.36 8.51 -13.31
C VAL A 23 -1.28 7.84 -12.30
N ARG A 24 -2.29 8.57 -11.82
CA ARG A 24 -3.28 8.08 -10.84
C ARG A 24 -3.87 6.72 -11.23
N GLY A 25 -4.24 6.53 -12.49
CA GLY A 25 -4.82 5.28 -13.00
C GLY A 25 -3.93 4.05 -12.82
N LYS A 26 -2.60 4.21 -12.78
CA LYS A 26 -1.67 3.09 -12.54
C LYS A 26 -1.67 2.65 -11.07
N LEU A 27 -2.01 3.55 -10.14
CA LEU A 27 -2.04 3.25 -8.70
C LEU A 27 -3.41 2.76 -8.22
N GLU A 28 -4.49 2.95 -8.97
CA GLU A 28 -5.83 2.51 -8.58
C GLU A 28 -5.94 0.99 -8.38
N PRO A 29 -5.42 0.13 -9.28
CA PRO A 29 -5.39 -1.31 -9.06
C PRO A 29 -4.59 -1.70 -7.82
N LEU A 30 -3.45 -1.03 -7.58
CA LEU A 30 -2.62 -1.28 -6.39
C LEU A 30 -3.35 -0.88 -5.10
N ARG A 31 -4.05 0.27 -5.11
CA ARG A 31 -4.88 0.72 -3.98
C ARG A 31 -5.99 -0.28 -3.65
N ALA A 32 -6.66 -0.81 -4.67
CA ALA A 32 -7.68 -1.84 -4.49
C ALA A 32 -7.07 -3.11 -3.87
N LYS A 33 -5.90 -3.54 -4.37
CA LYS A 33 -5.20 -4.72 -3.86
C LYS A 33 -4.78 -4.54 -2.41
N MET A 34 -4.17 -3.41 -2.04
CA MET A 34 -3.79 -3.13 -0.65
C MET A 34 -5.01 -3.06 0.29
N THR A 35 -6.12 -2.50 -0.17
CA THR A 35 -7.38 -2.50 0.60
C THR A 35 -7.90 -3.93 0.83
N LYS A 36 -7.85 -4.78 -0.19
CA LYS A 36 -8.23 -6.20 -0.07
C LYS A 36 -7.33 -6.98 0.89
N LEU A 37 -6.04 -6.66 0.94
CA LEU A 37 -5.13 -7.24 1.94
C LEU A 37 -5.46 -6.77 3.36
N ALA A 38 -5.92 -5.53 3.51
CA ALA A 38 -6.37 -5.00 4.80
C ALA A 38 -7.68 -5.64 5.27
N ASP A 39 -8.63 -5.82 4.35
CA ASP A 39 -9.89 -6.53 4.59
C ASP A 39 -9.67 -7.98 5.07
N ARG A 40 -8.64 -8.64 4.52
CA ARG A 40 -8.20 -9.98 4.95
C ARG A 40 -7.40 -10.00 6.26
N GLY A 41 -7.22 -8.85 6.89
CA GLY A 41 -6.50 -8.71 8.16
C GLY A 41 -4.98 -8.84 8.07
N TRP A 42 -4.41 -8.90 6.86
CA TRP A 42 -2.95 -8.96 6.64
C TRP A 42 -2.31 -7.58 6.77
N LEU A 43 -3.03 -6.53 6.40
CA LEU A 43 -2.63 -5.14 6.61
C LEU A 43 -3.60 -4.44 7.56
N HIS A 44 -3.12 -3.45 8.30
CA HIS A 44 -3.95 -2.47 8.97
C HIS A 44 -3.97 -1.18 8.14
N LYS A 45 -5.15 -0.76 7.68
CA LYS A 45 -5.35 0.52 7.00
C LYS A 45 -5.69 1.60 8.02
N ARG A 46 -4.84 2.63 8.10
CA ARG A 46 -5.04 3.78 8.99
C ARG A 46 -6.07 4.77 8.42
N PRO A 47 -6.67 5.62 9.27
CA PRO A 47 -7.56 6.69 8.81
C PRO A 47 -6.89 7.68 7.84
N ASP A 48 -5.56 7.88 7.93
CA ASP A 48 -4.78 8.71 7.01
C ASP A 48 -4.45 8.02 5.66
N GLY A 49 -4.95 6.80 5.44
CA GLY A 49 -4.81 6.08 4.18
C GLY A 49 -3.49 5.31 4.00
N ARG A 50 -2.62 5.29 5.01
CA ARG A 50 -1.41 4.44 5.06
C ARG A 50 -1.72 3.02 5.53
N PHE A 51 -0.86 2.09 5.17
CA PHE A 51 -0.98 0.67 5.49
C PHE A 51 0.19 0.20 6.34
N ILE A 52 -0.08 -0.62 7.35
CA ILE A 52 0.92 -1.27 8.20
C ILE A 52 0.76 -2.77 8.05
N ALA A 53 1.86 -3.54 7.96
CA ALA A 53 1.78 -4.99 8.00
C ALA A 53 1.42 -5.46 9.41
N ARG A 54 0.38 -6.29 9.57
CA ARG A 54 0.13 -6.95 10.86
C ARG A 54 1.29 -7.92 11.14
N SER A 55 1.85 -7.84 12.34
CA SER A 55 2.77 -8.83 12.91
C SER A 55 2.00 -9.94 13.56
#